data_AF-A0A4Y7RSQ3-F1
#
_entry.id   AF-A0A4Y7RSQ3-F1
#
_cell.length_a   1.000
_cell.length_b   1.000
_cell.length_c   1.000
_cell.angle_alpha   90.00
_cell.angle_beta   90.00
_cell.angle_gamma   90.00
#
_symmetry.space_group_name_H-M   'P 1'
#
loop_
_entity.id
_entity.type
_entity.pdbx_description
1 polymer ?
#
loop_
_entity_poly.entity_id
_entity_poly.type
_entity_poly.pdbx_seq_one_letter_code
_entity_poly.pdbx_strand_id
1 'polypeptide(L)' 'MRENRETVAQYVQIYTSVCPECGRTYVSGGRTTTITAPKQSQAEDTGWLMDQYI' A
#
# COMPACT_ATOMS: atom_id res chain seq x y z
N MET A 1 -6.34 -16.34 4.21
CA MET A 1 -5.89 -14.92 4.30
C MET A 1 -6.34 -14.37 5.63
N ARG A 2 -5.53 -13.55 6.33
CA ARG A 2 -6.00 -12.88 7.57
C ARG A 2 -6.97 -11.76 7.19
N GLU A 3 -8.27 -12.00 7.38
CA GLU A 3 -9.38 -11.12 6.96
C GLU A 3 -9.43 -9.75 7.67
N ASN A 4 -8.66 -9.59 8.75
CA ASN A 4 -8.57 -8.37 9.55
C ASN A 4 -7.34 -7.49 9.20
N ARG A 5 -6.79 -7.64 8.00
CA ARG A 5 -5.76 -6.72 7.47
C ARG A 5 -6.24 -6.13 6.16
N GLU A 6 -6.03 -4.85 6.00
CA GLU A 6 -6.26 -4.14 4.75
C GLU A 6 -4.94 -3.76 4.09
N THR A 7 -4.98 -3.61 2.77
CA THR A 7 -3.82 -3.13 2.02
C THR A 7 -3.80 -1.62 2.13
N VAL A 8 -2.74 -1.07 2.71
CA VAL A 8 -2.59 0.38 2.89
C VAL A 8 -1.72 1.01 1.81
N ALA A 9 -0.81 0.23 1.22
CA ALA A 9 0.01 0.69 0.10
C ALA A 9 0.50 -0.48 -0.75
N GLN A 10 0.61 -0.26 -2.05
CA GLN A 10 1.29 -1.14 -2.99
C GLN A 10 2.12 -0.32 -3.95
N TYR A 11 3.30 -0.81 -4.27
CA TYR A 11 4.12 -0.23 -5.33
C TYR A 11 5.00 -1.29 -5.98
N VAL A 12 5.37 -1.02 -7.22
CA VAL A 12 6.22 -1.87 -8.04
C VAL A 12 7.48 -1.09 -8.40
N GLN A 13 8.64 -1.66 -8.10
CA GLN A 13 9.92 -1.18 -8.60
C GLN A 13 10.30 -2.00 -9.81
N ILE A 14 10.56 -1.35 -10.95
CA ILE A 14 11.01 -2.00 -12.17
C ILE A 14 12.51 -1.75 -12.33
N TYR A 15 13.26 -2.81 -12.54
CA TYR A 15 14.67 -2.75 -12.87
C TYR A 15 14.85 -2.89 -14.38
N THR A 16 15.62 -2.00 -14.96
CA THR A 16 16.00 -2.05 -16.37
C THR A 16 17.50 -2.18 -16.49
N SER A 17 17.95 -2.92 -17.48
CA SER A 17 19.37 -3.09 -17.80
C SER A 17 19.61 -2.90 -19.29
N VAL A 18 20.86 -2.71 -19.66
CA VAL A 18 21.29 -2.62 -21.07
C VAL A 18 21.92 -3.95 -21.47
N CYS A 19 21.52 -4.51 -22.61
CA CYS A 19 22.10 -5.73 -23.14
C CYS A 19 23.56 -5.47 -23.57
N PRO A 20 24.54 -6.23 -23.06
CA PRO A 20 25.95 -6.01 -23.41
C PRO A 20 26.27 -6.36 -24.87
N GLU A 21 25.45 -7.20 -25.51
CA GLU A 21 25.65 -7.65 -26.89
C GLU A 21 25.16 -6.63 -27.93
N CYS A 22 23.99 -6.02 -27.68
CA CYS A 22 23.30 -5.20 -28.69
C CYS A 22 22.90 -3.80 -28.20
N GLY A 23 23.20 -3.44 -26.96
CA GLY A 23 22.93 -2.11 -26.41
C GLY A 23 21.46 -1.78 -26.18
N ARG A 24 20.54 -2.72 -26.41
CA ARG A 24 19.10 -2.50 -26.19
C ARG A 24 18.81 -2.49 -24.69
N THR A 25 17.98 -1.53 -24.28
CA THR A 25 17.44 -1.51 -22.93
C THR A 25 16.35 -2.58 -22.81
N TYR A 26 16.34 -3.33 -21.72
CA TYR A 26 15.33 -4.32 -21.42
C TYR A 26 14.95 -4.27 -19.94
N VAL A 27 13.77 -4.81 -19.61
CA VAL A 27 13.34 -4.98 -18.22
C VAL A 27 14.04 -6.20 -17.65
N SER A 28 14.96 -5.99 -16.70
CA SER A 28 15.73 -7.04 -16.07
C SER A 28 15.04 -7.67 -14.88
N GLY A 29 13.97 -7.03 -14.37
CA GLY A 29 13.10 -7.60 -13.36
C GLY A 29 12.32 -6.52 -12.63
N GLY A 30 11.77 -6.87 -11.48
CA GLY A 30 11.12 -5.91 -10.62
C GLY A 30 10.77 -6.50 -9.27
N ARG A 31 10.43 -5.63 -8.32
CA ARG A 31 9.99 -5.99 -6.98
C ARG A 31 8.65 -5.35 -6.67
N THR A 32 7.65 -6.19 -6.42
CA THR A 32 6.35 -5.75 -5.89
C THR A 32 6.41 -5.75 -4.38
N THR A 33 6.08 -4.62 -3.77
CA THR A 33 5.96 -4.50 -2.31
C THR A 33 4.51 -4.21 -1.96
N THR A 34 3.95 -5.07 -1.12
CA THR A 34 2.58 -4.94 -0.60
C THR A 34 2.63 -4.71 0.90
N ILE A 35 2.15 -3.54 1.33
CA ILE A 35 2.09 -3.17 2.74
C ILE A 35 0.65 -3.36 3.19
N THR A 36 0.47 -4.21 4.21
CA THR A 36 -0.83 -4.43 4.85
C THR A 36 -0.78 -3.95 6.29
N ALA A 37 -1.86 -3.36 6.77
CA ALA A 37 -2.04 -2.94 8.16
C ALA A 37 -3.31 -3.60 8.72
N PRO A 38 -3.42 -3.78 10.05
CA PRO A 38 -4.71 -4.13 10.64
C PRO A 38 -5.76 -3.05 10.34
N LYS A 39 -7.01 -3.46 10.10
CA LYS A 39 -8.11 -2.50 9.91
C LYS A 39 -8.30 -1.67 11.18
N GLN A 40 -8.23 -0.36 11.07
CA GLN A 40 -8.61 0.53 12.18
C GLN A 40 -10.12 0.69 12.14
N SER A 41 -10.83 0.16 13.14
CA SER A 41 -12.22 0.57 13.39
C SER A 41 -12.18 2.06 13.77
N GLN A 42 -12.65 2.95 12.89
CA GLN A 42 -12.92 4.33 13.27
C GLN A 42 -13.81 4.28 14.51
N ALA A 43 -13.29 4.79 15.64
CA ALA A 43 -14.12 5.04 16.79
C ALA A 43 -15.06 6.18 16.40
N GLU A 44 -16.32 5.86 16.13
CA GLU A 44 -17.41 6.80 16.01
C GLU A 44 -17.67 7.41 17.41
N ASP A 45 -16.79 8.31 17.85
CA ASP A 45 -16.95 9.04 19.11
C ASP A 45 -17.19 10.52 18.84
N THR A 46 -18.29 10.82 18.14
CA THR A 46 -18.83 12.19 18.04
C THR A 46 -20.24 12.32 18.61
N GLY A 47 -20.72 11.33 19.36
CA GLY A 47 -22.04 11.37 19.99
C GLY A 47 -22.11 12.24 21.26
N TRP A 48 -20.98 12.42 21.96
CA TRP A 48 -20.97 13.07 23.28
C TRP A 48 -20.78 14.59 23.27
N LEU A 49 -20.43 15.20 22.13
CA LEU A 49 -20.23 16.66 22.05
C LEU A 49 -21.50 17.46 21.74
N MET A 50 -22.61 16.81 21.38
CA MET A 50 -23.90 17.48 21.09
C MET A 50 -24.85 17.51 22.31
N ASP A 51 -24.77 16.53 23.21
CA ASP A 51 -25.63 16.47 24.41
C ASP A 51 -25.25 17.48 25.51
N GLN A 52 -24.06 18.11 25.43
CA GLN A 52 -23.60 19.09 26.42
C GLN A 52 -24.18 20.52 26.17
N TYR A 53 -24.92 20.75 25.07
CA TYR A 53 -25.45 22.08 24.70
C TYR A 53 -26.99 22.21 24.80
N ILE A 54 -27.68 21.28 25.47
CA ILE A 54 -29.13 21.34 25.74
C ILE A 54 -29.41 21.39 27.24
#